data_AF-L5N5Y4-F1
#
_entry.id   AF-L5N5Y4-F1
#
_cell.length_a   1.000
_cell.length_b   1.000
_cell.length_c   1.000
_cell.angle_alpha   90.00
_cell.angle_beta   90.00
_cell.angle_gamma   90.00
#
_symmetry.space_group_name_H-M   'P 1'
#
loop_
_entity.id
_entity.type
_entity.pdbx_description
1 polymer ?
#
loop_
_entity_poly.entity_id
_entity_poly.type
_entity_poly.pdbx_seq_one_letter_code
_entity_poly.pdbx_strand_id
1 'polypeptide(L)'
;MMKHVAQQFIAQKLKEMTVDDLLSYSRKYGIPITRQEAEKIVKELRKSKENPFDPEDRKRMLGKLAKITSKETALSVHRLLKKVAKEYGVEHWL
;
A
#
# COMPACT_ATOMS: atom_id res chain seq x y z
N MET A 1 9.04 -8.99 20.77
CA MET A 1 9.38 -7.55 20.81
C MET A 1 9.81 -7.00 19.43
N MET A 2 10.72 -7.65 18.68
CA MET A 2 11.18 -7.18 17.34
C MET A 2 10.09 -7.06 16.25
N LYS A 3 9.10 -7.98 16.22
CA LYS A 3 8.03 -8.00 15.19
C LYS A 3 7.20 -6.70 15.14
N HIS A 4 6.91 -6.10 16.30
CA HIS A 4 6.09 -4.89 16.38
C HIS A 4 6.79 -3.64 15.85
N VAL A 5 8.11 -3.52 16.05
CA VAL A 5 8.89 -2.36 15.60
C VAL A 5 8.98 -2.34 14.07
N ALA A 6 9.22 -3.49 13.44
CA ALA A 6 9.27 -3.62 11.99
C ALA A 6 7.90 -3.37 11.33
N GLN A 7 6.80 -3.84 11.94
CA GLN A 7 5.45 -3.52 11.47
C GLN A 7 5.15 -2.02 11.54
N GLN A 8 5.54 -1.35 12.64
CA GLN A 8 5.38 0.09 12.79
C GLN A 8 6.21 0.88 11.77
N PHE A 9 7.47 0.48 11.54
CA PHE A 9 8.33 1.10 10.54
C PHE A 9 7.73 1.02 9.13
N ILE A 10 7.22 -0.14 8.73
CA ILE A 10 6.65 -0.29 7.38
C ILE A 10 5.29 0.40 7.27
N ALA A 11 4.46 0.35 8.32
CA ALA A 11 3.22 1.13 8.36
C ALA A 11 3.52 2.64 8.23
N GLN A 12 4.60 3.12 8.85
CA GLN A 12 5.05 4.49 8.72
C GLN A 12 5.56 4.78 7.29
N LYS A 13 6.35 3.89 6.68
CA LYS A 13 6.79 4.02 5.29
C LYS A 13 5.63 4.09 4.30
N LEU A 14 4.57 3.32 4.52
CA LEU A 14 3.37 3.37 3.69
C LEU A 14 2.62 4.71 3.82
N LYS A 15 2.63 5.33 5.02
CA LYS A 15 2.06 6.67 5.24
C LYS A 15 2.91 7.77 4.62
N GLU A 16 4.23 7.62 4.64
CA GLU A 16 5.19 8.57 4.06
C GLU A 16 5.29 8.47 2.53
N MET A 17 4.78 7.38 1.95
CA MET A 17 4.84 7.12 0.51
C MET A 17 4.32 8.30 -0.31
N THR A 18 5.14 8.72 -1.27
CA THR A 18 4.82 9.81 -2.19
C THR A 18 4.20 9.29 -3.48
N VAL A 19 3.65 10.20 -4.29
CA VAL A 19 3.11 9.87 -5.62
C VAL A 19 4.21 9.31 -6.51
N ASP A 20 5.41 9.90 -6.46
CA ASP A 20 6.54 9.48 -7.27
C ASP A 20 7.10 8.12 -6.82
N ASP A 21 7.11 7.82 -5.51
CA ASP A 21 7.43 6.48 -5.00
C ASP A 21 6.47 5.43 -5.58
N LEU A 22 5.16 5.72 -5.53
CA LEU A 22 4.14 4.80 -6.02
C LEU A 22 4.26 4.57 -7.53
N LEU A 23 4.52 5.63 -8.31
CA LEU A 23 4.78 5.55 -9.75
C LEU A 23 6.09 4.81 -10.06
N SER A 24 7.13 5.00 -9.24
CA SER A 24 8.40 4.28 -9.36
C SER A 24 8.20 2.78 -9.18
N TYR A 25 7.48 2.38 -8.12
CA TYR A 25 7.19 0.97 -7.90
C TYR A 25 6.24 0.38 -8.95
N SER A 26 5.26 1.17 -9.42
CA SER A 26 4.40 0.80 -10.54
C SER A 26 5.22 0.40 -11.77
N ARG A 27 6.22 1.21 -12.15
CA ARG A 27 7.14 0.89 -13.24
C ARG A 27 8.01 -0.34 -12.90
N LYS A 28 8.61 -0.38 -11.71
CA LYS A 28 9.48 -1.48 -11.24
C LYS A 28 8.79 -2.84 -11.32
N TYR A 29 7.49 -2.89 -11.02
CA TYR A 29 6.72 -4.14 -10.95
C TYR A 29 5.78 -4.37 -12.14
N GLY A 30 5.80 -3.50 -13.17
CA GLY A 30 4.92 -3.63 -14.34
C GLY A 30 3.43 -3.49 -14.00
N ILE A 31 3.10 -2.70 -12.97
CA ILE A 31 1.74 -2.48 -12.49
C ILE A 31 1.25 -1.14 -13.05
N PRO A 32 0.37 -1.10 -14.05
CA PRO A 32 -0.07 0.17 -14.63
C PRO A 32 -0.93 0.94 -13.63
N ILE A 33 -0.49 2.15 -13.25
CA ILE A 33 -1.29 3.15 -12.55
C ILE A 33 -0.99 4.53 -13.15
N THR A 34 -2.01 5.37 -13.24
CA THR A 34 -1.87 6.77 -13.65
C THR A 34 -1.41 7.64 -12.47
N ARG A 35 -0.88 8.83 -12.76
CA ARG A 35 -0.55 9.81 -11.72
C ARG A 35 -1.77 10.22 -10.87
N GLN A 36 -2.94 10.38 -11.49
CA GLN A 36 -4.18 10.71 -10.78
C GLN A 36 -4.62 9.60 -9.81
N GLU A 37 -4.49 8.33 -10.21
CA GLU A 37 -4.73 7.20 -9.31
C GLU A 37 -3.72 7.19 -8.17
N ALA A 38 -2.44 7.42 -8.47
CA ALA A 38 -1.40 7.49 -7.46
C ALA A 38 -1.64 8.60 -6.42
N GLU A 39 -2.09 9.78 -6.85
CA GLU A 39 -2.49 10.88 -5.96
C GLU A 39 -3.64 10.48 -5.03
N LYS A 40 -4.68 9.82 -5.56
CA LYS A 40 -5.81 9.32 -4.77
C LYS A 40 -5.37 8.27 -3.75
N ILE A 41 -4.52 7.34 -4.16
CA ILE A 41 -3.98 6.27 -3.30
C ILE A 41 -3.15 6.87 -2.16
N VAL A 42 -2.19 7.76 -2.46
CA VAL A 42 -1.34 8.41 -1.46
C VAL A 42 -2.16 9.23 -0.48
N LYS A 43 -3.18 9.95 -0.97
CA LYS A 43 -4.09 10.72 -0.12
C LYS A 43 -4.85 9.82 0.85
N GLU A 44 -5.29 8.64 0.41
CA GLU A 44 -5.99 7.67 1.26
C GLU A 44 -5.05 7.03 2.29
N LEU A 45 -3.85 6.60 1.87
CA LEU A 45 -2.85 6.00 2.75
C LEU A 45 -2.41 6.95 3.88
N ARG A 46 -2.24 8.24 3.57
CA ARG A 46 -1.88 9.27 4.56
C ARG A 46 -2.98 9.52 5.61
N LYS A 47 -4.24 9.43 5.20
CA LYS A 47 -5.39 9.63 6.08
C LYS A 47 -5.73 8.38 6.89
N SER A 48 -5.32 7.22 6.41
CA SER A 48 -5.71 5.97 7.03
C SER A 48 -5.03 5.75 8.39
N LYS A 49 -5.84 5.37 9.37
CA LYS A 49 -5.38 4.85 10.66
C LYS A 49 -5.24 3.32 10.64
N GLU A 50 -5.59 2.68 9.52
CA GLU A 50 -5.61 1.23 9.37
C GLU A 50 -4.19 0.66 9.35
N ASN A 51 -4.01 -0.47 10.01
CA ASN A 51 -2.80 -1.25 9.93
C ASN A 51 -2.86 -2.22 8.73
N PRO A 52 -2.03 -2.04 7.68
CA PRO A 52 -2.05 -2.93 6.50
C PRO A 52 -1.63 -4.37 6.80
N PHE A 53 -1.05 -4.64 7.98
CA PHE A 53 -0.69 -5.97 8.47
C PHE A 53 -1.81 -6.65 9.28
N ASP A 54 -2.84 -5.92 9.69
CA ASP A 54 -4.04 -6.52 10.25
C ASP A 54 -5.00 -6.91 9.10
N PRO A 55 -5.51 -8.15 9.03
CA PRO A 55 -6.32 -8.61 7.91
C PRO A 55 -7.60 -7.79 7.69
N GLU A 56 -8.25 -7.36 8.78
CA GLU A 56 -9.52 -6.64 8.73
C GLU A 56 -9.31 -5.17 8.32
N ASP A 57 -8.29 -4.52 8.89
CA ASP A 57 -7.83 -3.19 8.48
C ASP A 57 -7.39 -3.17 7.03
N ARG A 58 -6.62 -4.19 6.59
CA ARG A 58 -6.19 -4.32 5.20
C ARG A 58 -7.38 -4.46 4.26
N LYS A 59 -8.38 -5.27 4.62
CA LYS A 59 -9.61 -5.42 3.83
C LYS A 59 -10.38 -4.10 3.72
N ARG A 60 -10.49 -3.34 4.81
CA ARG A 60 -11.12 -2.00 4.81
C ARG A 60 -10.35 -1.02 3.92
N MET A 61 -9.02 -0.97 4.06
CA MET A 61 -8.15 -0.12 3.25
C MET A 61 -8.30 -0.42 1.75
N LEU A 62 -8.20 -1.69 1.35
CA LEU A 62 -8.36 -2.10 -0.05
C LEU A 62 -9.77 -1.80 -0.57
N GLY A 63 -10.80 -1.96 0.27
CA GLY A 63 -12.17 -1.59 -0.05
C GLY A 63 -12.34 -0.08 -0.30
N LYS A 64 -11.69 0.77 0.51
CA LYS A 64 -11.71 2.23 0.30
C LYS A 64 -11.00 2.62 -0.99
N LEU A 65 -9.83 2.04 -1.25
CA LEU A 65 -9.08 2.25 -2.49
C LEU A 65 -9.90 1.87 -3.73
N ALA A 66 -10.60 0.73 -3.68
CA ALA A 66 -11.47 0.28 -4.78
C ALA A 66 -12.64 1.24 -5.05
N LYS A 67 -13.13 1.95 -4.03
CA LYS A 67 -14.23 2.93 -4.18
C LYS A 67 -13.78 4.26 -4.80
N ILE A 68 -12.52 4.68 -4.59
CA ILE A 68 -12.03 5.98 -5.06
C ILE A 68 -11.25 5.90 -6.40
N THR A 69 -10.84 4.69 -6.78
CA THR A 69 -10.13 4.41 -8.04
C THR A 69 -10.95 3.44 -8.91
N SER A 70 -10.40 2.26 -9.23
CA SER A 70 -11.10 1.15 -9.87
C SER A 70 -10.76 -0.15 -9.15
N LYS A 71 -11.52 -1.22 -9.40
CA LYS A 71 -11.19 -2.56 -8.88
C LYS A 71 -9.79 -3.01 -9.33
N GLU A 72 -9.43 -2.72 -10.58
CA GLU A 72 -8.12 -3.06 -11.13
C GLU A 72 -7.00 -2.30 -10.40
N THR A 73 -7.20 -1.01 -10.15
CA THR A 73 -6.27 -0.15 -9.43
C THR A 73 -6.09 -0.60 -7.98
N ALA A 74 -7.17 -0.99 -7.30
CA ALA A 74 -7.09 -1.55 -5.94
C ALA A 74 -6.32 -2.88 -5.89
N LEU A 75 -6.50 -3.74 -6.90
CA LEU A 75 -5.73 -4.97 -7.05
C LEU A 75 -4.25 -4.68 -7.34
N SER A 76 -3.97 -3.66 -8.16
CA SER A 76 -2.63 -3.14 -8.43
C SER A 76 -1.94 -2.66 -7.14
N VAL A 77 -2.65 -1.92 -6.29
CA VAL A 77 -2.14 -1.50 -4.98
C VAL A 77 -1.91 -2.69 -4.06
N HIS A 78 -2.81 -3.68 -4.03
CA HIS A 78 -2.60 -4.89 -3.24
C HIS A 78 -1.34 -5.66 -3.67
N ARG A 79 -1.14 -5.83 -4.98
CA ARG A 79 0.08 -6.43 -5.54
C ARG A 79 1.32 -5.64 -5.15
N LEU A 80 1.25 -4.32 -5.24
CA LEU A 80 2.35 -3.44 -4.85
C LEU A 80 2.69 -3.60 -3.36
N LEU A 81 1.70 -3.54 -2.48
CA LEU A 81 1.88 -3.73 -1.04
C LEU A 81 2.58 -5.06 -0.73
N LYS A 82 2.16 -6.13 -1.41
CA LYS A 82 2.83 -7.45 -1.29
C LYS A 82 4.29 -7.41 -1.75
N LYS A 83 4.60 -6.74 -2.86
CA LYS A 83 5.98 -6.62 -3.36
C LYS A 83 6.87 -5.80 -2.42
N VAL A 84 6.35 -4.69 -1.91
CA VAL A 84 7.04 -3.86 -0.90
C VAL A 84 7.26 -4.70 0.36
N ALA A 85 6.23 -5.38 0.88
CA ALA A 85 6.36 -6.26 2.03
C ALA A 85 7.40 -7.38 1.81
N LYS A 86 7.47 -7.95 0.61
CA LYS A 86 8.50 -8.93 0.24
C LYS A 86 9.90 -8.34 0.26
N GLU A 87 10.09 -7.14 -0.28
CA GLU A 87 11.38 -6.43 -0.31
C GLU A 87 11.92 -6.19 1.10
N TYR A 88 11.04 -5.99 2.09
CA TYR A 88 11.40 -5.85 3.50
C TYR A 88 11.39 -7.18 4.30
N GLY A 89 11.13 -8.34 3.66
CA GLY A 89 11.10 -9.64 4.33
C GLY A 89 9.88 -9.90 5.22
N VAL A 90 8.81 -9.11 5.04
CA VAL A 90 7.62 -9.10 5.91
C VAL A 90 6.35 -9.59 5.22
N GLU A 91 6.47 -10.16 4.01
CA GLU A 91 5.32 -10.67 3.25
C GLU A 91 4.49 -11.70 4.04
N HIS A 92 5.12 -12.45 4.95
CA HIS A 92 4.46 -13.39 5.84
C HIS A 92 3.54 -12.76 6.90
N TRP A 93 3.51 -11.42 7.00
CA TRP A 93 2.53 -10.67 7.81
C TRP A 93 1.30 -10.22 7.01
N LEU A 94 1.27 -10.47 5.70
CA LEU A 94 0.16 -10.17 4.80
C LEU A 94 -0.63 -11.42 4.45
#